data_AF-A0A239QR02-F1
#
_entry.id   AF-A0A239QR02-F1
#
_cell.length_a   1.000
_cell.length_b   1.000
_cell.length_c   1.000
_cell.angle_alpha   90.00
_cell.angle_beta   90.00
_cell.angle_gamma   90.00
#
_symmetry.space_group_name_H-M   'P 1'
#
loop_
_entity.id
_entity.type
_entity.pdbx_description
1 polymer ?
#
loop_
_entity_poly.entity_id
_entity_poly.type
_entity_poly.pdbx_seq_one_letter_code
_entity_poly.pdbx_strand_id
1 'polypeptide(L)' 'MVQSDYVNLSTLLVAPTSTSARATEFRPTITIDGTETRVLVEQTAAVNPETRLGDFVGRLDAAERAELDRALQIVFGLF' A
#
# COMPACT_ATOMS: atom_id res chain seq x y z
N MET A 1 -3.28 -3.65 0.34
CA MET A 1 -2.75 -4.16 1.62
C MET A 1 -1.29 -4.53 1.46
N VAL A 2 -0.49 -4.41 2.53
CA VAL A 2 0.95 -4.71 2.50
C VAL A 2 1.32 -5.92 3.36
N GLN A 3 0.36 -6.47 4.10
CA GLN A 3 0.54 -7.67 4.91
C GLN A 3 0.77 -8.92 4.03
N SER A 4 1.61 -9.82 4.52
CA SER A 4 1.81 -11.15 3.93
C SER A 4 0.58 -12.02 4.13
N ASP A 5 0.18 -12.76 3.09
CA ASP A 5 -0.93 -13.73 3.16
C ASP A 5 -0.65 -14.90 4.13
N TYR A 6 0.61 -15.11 4.52
CA TYR A 6 1.00 -16.10 5.54
C TYR A 6 0.76 -15.64 6.98
N VAL A 7 0.34 -14.39 7.18
CA VAL A 7 0.15 -13.79 8.50
C VAL A 7 -1.34 -13.55 8.73
N ASN A 8 -1.95 -14.40 9.57
CA ASN A 8 -3.37 -14.32 9.91
C ASN A 8 -3.57 -13.61 11.26
N LEU A 9 -4.04 -12.36 11.20
CA LEU A 9 -4.24 -11.48 12.36
C LEU A 9 -5.65 -10.89 12.34
N SER A 10 -6.11 -10.35 13.48
CA SER A 10 -7.38 -9.62 13.58
C SER A 10 -7.34 -8.21 13.01
N THR A 11 -6.15 -7.73 12.63
CA THR A 11 -5.91 -6.47 11.94
C THR A 11 -5.12 -6.70 10.67
N LEU A 12 -5.25 -5.78 9.71
CA LEU A 12 -4.49 -5.81 8.46
C LEU A 12 -3.59 -4.58 8.36
N LEU A 13 -2.34 -4.80 7.95
CA LEU A 13 -1.42 -3.74 7.61
C LEU A 13 -1.78 -3.13 6.24
N VAL A 14 -2.13 -1.85 6.22
CA VAL A 14 -2.55 -1.11 5.04
C VAL A 14 -1.72 0.15 4.85
N ALA A 15 -1.35 0.43 3.60
CA ALA A 15 -0.82 1.73 3.19
C ALA A 15 -1.92 2.48 2.42
N PRO A 16 -2.36 3.67 2.86
CA PRO A 16 -3.38 4.43 2.17
C PRO A 16 -2.84 5.01 0.85
N THR A 17 -3.74 5.45 -0.03
CA THR A 17 -3.37 6.13 -1.28
C THR A 17 -3.93 7.54 -1.34
N SER A 18 -3.30 8.42 -2.12
CA SER A 18 -3.79 9.77 -2.37
C SER A 18 -3.41 10.26 -3.76
N THR A 19 -4.40 10.81 -4.47
CA THR A 19 -4.24 11.44 -5.79
C THR A 19 -3.59 12.83 -5.71
N SER A 20 -3.59 13.47 -4.52
CA SER A 20 -3.02 14.80 -4.30
C SER A 20 -1.63 14.78 -3.66
N ALA A 21 -1.12 13.60 -3.30
CA ALA A 21 0.17 13.46 -2.67
C ALA A 21 1.31 13.86 -3.64
N ARG A 22 2.35 14.50 -3.08
CA ARG A 22 3.58 14.81 -3.80
C ARG A 22 4.37 13.54 -4.09
N ALA A 23 5.00 13.47 -5.26
CA ALA A 23 5.89 12.39 -5.65
C ALA A 23 7.15 12.37 -4.78
N THR A 24 7.55 11.17 -4.34
CA THR A 24 8.80 10.87 -3.64
C THR A 24 9.24 9.45 -4.01
N GLU A 25 10.51 9.10 -3.78
CA GLU A 25 11.03 7.75 -4.08
C GLU A 25 10.27 6.65 -3.31
N PHE A 26 9.73 6.96 -2.14
CA PHE A 26 9.00 6.00 -1.31
C PHE A 26 7.47 6.09 -1.45
N ARG A 27 6.97 6.84 -2.43
CA ARG A 27 5.53 6.94 -2.74
C ARG A 27 5.25 6.47 -4.16
N PRO A 28 5.22 5.14 -4.38
CA PRO A 28 5.01 4.59 -5.71
C PRO A 28 3.65 5.00 -6.26
N THR A 29 3.61 5.21 -7.57
CA THR A 29 2.36 5.46 -8.29
C THR A 29 1.77 4.12 -8.72
N ILE A 30 0.48 3.95 -8.49
CA ILE A 30 -0.30 2.78 -8.91
C ILE A 30 -1.56 3.26 -9.62
N THR A 31 -2.18 2.37 -10.41
CA THR A 31 -3.45 2.66 -11.08
C THR A 31 -4.59 1.89 -10.44
N ILE A 32 -5.63 2.59 -10.01
CA ILE A 32 -6.88 2.00 -9.52
C ILE A 32 -8.01 2.49 -10.41
N ASP A 33 -8.73 1.59 -11.08
CA ASP A 33 -9.84 1.91 -11.99
C ASP A 33 -9.48 3.02 -13.01
N GLY A 34 -8.27 2.95 -13.57
CA GLY A 34 -7.76 3.93 -14.54
C GLY A 34 -7.30 5.26 -13.94
N THR A 35 -7.35 5.42 -12.61
CA THR A 35 -6.89 6.61 -11.90
C THR A 35 -5.54 6.37 -11.25
N GLU A 36 -4.55 7.18 -11.62
CA GLU A 36 -3.26 7.18 -10.94
C GLU A 36 -3.38 7.76 -9.52
N THR A 37 -2.80 7.05 -8.56
CA THR A 37 -2.74 7.48 -7.16
C THR A 37 -1.40 7.06 -6.56
N ARG A 38 -0.96 7.76 -5.51
CA ARG A 38 0.31 7.44 -4.84
C ARG A 38 0.07 6.70 -3.56
N VAL A 39 0.80 5.61 -3.35
CA VAL A 39 0.79 4.87 -2.07
C VAL A 39 1.59 5.65 -1.04
N LEU A 40 0.96 5.97 0.10
CA LEU A 40 1.56 6.68 1.22
C LEU A 40 2.19 5.68 2.18
N VAL A 41 3.32 5.10 1.78
CA VAL A 41 4.00 4.03 2.52
C VAL A 41 4.37 4.48 3.94
N GLU A 42 4.74 5.74 4.13
CA GLU A 42 5.02 6.34 5.43
C GLU A 42 3.81 6.47 6.36
N GLN A 43 2.60 6.26 5.84
CA GLN A 43 1.35 6.26 6.61
C GLN A 43 0.77 4.85 6.79
N THR A 44 1.60 3.81 6.62
CA THR A 44 1.19 2.43 6.83
C THR A 44 0.72 2.22 8.26
N ALA A 45 -0.46 1.62 8.44
CA ALA A 45 -1.09 1.40 9.74
C ALA A 45 -1.81 0.05 9.81
N ALA A 46 -1.93 -0.49 11.02
CA ALA A 46 -2.80 -1.63 11.29
C ALA A 46 -4.25 -1.14 11.44
N VAL A 47 -5.18 -1.73 10.68
CA VAL A 47 -6.61 -1.38 10.74
C VAL A 47 -7.47 -2.61 10.99
N ASN A 48 -8.63 -2.41 11.63
CA ASN A 48 -9.66 -3.44 11.73
C ASN A 48 -10.31 -3.63 10.34
N PRO A 49 -10.22 -4.82 9.73
CA PRO A 49 -10.70 -5.02 8.36
C PRO A 49 -12.22 -4.95 8.24
N GLU A 50 -12.98 -5.37 9.26
CA GLU A 50 -14.45 -5.41 9.24
C GLU A 50 -15.08 -4.02 9.21
N THR A 51 -14.41 -3.01 9.78
CA THR A 51 -14.96 -1.67 9.95
C THR A 51 -14.28 -0.60 9.09
N ARG A 52 -13.11 -0.90 8.50
CA ARG A 52 -12.28 0.11 7.80
C ARG A 52 -12.03 -0.20 6.33
N LEU A 53 -12.34 -1.40 5.84
CA LEU A 53 -12.17 -1.74 4.43
C LEU A 53 -13.51 -1.64 3.71
N GLY A 54 -13.47 -1.03 2.53
CA GLY A 54 -14.57 -1.05 1.57
C GLY A 54 -14.41 -2.18 0.56
N ASP A 55 -14.99 -1.98 -0.61
CA ASP A 55 -14.99 -2.96 -1.69
C ASP A 55 -13.58 -3.27 -2.20
N PHE A 56 -13.38 -4.52 -2.62
CA PHE A 56 -12.15 -4.95 -3.26
C PHE A 56 -12.11 -4.45 -4.71
N VAL A 57 -11.10 -3.64 -5.03
CA VAL A 57 -10.93 -3.00 -6.35
C VAL A 57 -9.83 -3.63 -7.22
N GLY A 58 -9.08 -4.60 -6.69
CA GLY A 58 -8.05 -5.31 -7.46
C GLY A 58 -6.76 -5.59 -6.68
N ARG A 59 -5.76 -6.10 -7.41
CA ARG A 59 -4.39 -6.30 -6.92
C ARG A 59 -3.43 -5.51 -7.79
N LEU A 60 -2.33 -5.10 -7.17
CA LEU A 60 -1.20 -4.51 -7.90
C LEU A 60 -0.63 -5.54 -8.89
N ASP A 61 -0.16 -5.04 -10.02
CA ASP A 61 0.64 -5.86 -10.93
C ASP A 61 2.05 -6.13 -10.36
N ALA A 62 2.85 -6.92 -11.08
CA ALA A 62 4.17 -7.31 -10.63
C ALA A 62 5.15 -6.12 -10.50
N ALA A 63 5.05 -5.12 -11.38
CA ALA A 63 5.92 -3.96 -11.37
C ALA A 63 5.53 -2.99 -10.26
N GLU A 64 4.24 -2.70 -10.13
CA GLU A 64 3.67 -1.92 -9.03
C GLU A 64 4.00 -2.57 -7.67
N ARG A 65 3.94 -3.90 -7.59
CA ARG A 65 4.29 -4.63 -6.37
C ARG A 65 5.78 -4.53 -6.03
N ALA A 66 6.65 -4.70 -7.02
CA ALA A 66 8.09 -4.60 -6.82
C ALA A 66 8.51 -3.20 -6.33
N GLU A 67 7.90 -2.15 -6.90
CA GLU A 67 8.15 -0.78 -6.46
C GLU A 67 7.61 -0.52 -5.04
N LEU A 68 6.44 -1.06 -4.71
CA LEU A 68 5.91 -0.99 -3.34
C LEU A 68 6.81 -1.68 -2.32
N ASP A 69 7.35 -2.86 -2.65
CA ASP A 69 8.27 -3.58 -1.77
C ASP A 69 9.57 -2.78 -1.55
N ARG A 70 10.09 -2.13 -2.61
CA ARG A 70 11.24 -1.21 -2.50
C ARG A 70 10.92 0.00 -1.60
N ALA A 71 9.76 0.61 -1.77
CA ALA A 71 9.34 1.75 -0.96
C ALA A 71 9.17 1.37 0.53
N LEU A 72 8.63 0.17 0.81
CA LEU A 72 8.54 -0.37 2.17
C LEU A 72 9.93 -0.55 2.80
N GLN A 73 10.91 -1.04 2.03
CA GLN A 73 12.30 -1.16 2.51
C GLN A 73 12.90 0.20 2.86
N ILE A 74 12.67 1.23 2.05
CA ILE A 74 13.18 2.59 2.28
C ILE A 74 12.56 3.17 3.56
N VAL A 75 11.24 3.12 3.71
CA VAL A 75 10.51 3.74 4.82
C VAL A 75 10.81 3.05 6.15
N PHE A 76 10.92 1.72 6.15
CA PHE A 76 11.14 0.94 7.36
C PHE A 76 12.59 0.57 7.64
N GLY A 77 13.53 1.01 6.80
CA GLY A 77 14.96 0.77 7.01
C GLY A 77 15.37 -0.71 6.92
N LEU A 78 14.78 -1.46 5.99
CA LEU A 78 14.92 -2.93 5.90
C LEU A 78 16.12 -3.39 5.03
N PHE A 79 17.26 -2.70 5.15
CA PHE A 79 18.49 -2.95 4.39
C PHE A 79 19.63 -3.48 5.25
#